data_AF-A0A4S2RML8-F1
#
_entry.id   AF-A0A4S2RML8-F1
#
_cell.length_a   1.000
_cell.length_b   1.000
_cell.length_c   1.000
_cell.angle_alpha   90.00
_cell.angle_beta   90.00
_cell.angle_gamma   90.00
#
_symmetry.space_group_name_H-M   'P 1'
#
loop_
_entity.id
_entity.type
_entity.pdbx_description
1 polymer ?
#
loop_
_entity_poly.entity_id
_entity_poly.type
_entity_poly.pdbx_seq_one_letter_code
_entity_poly.pdbx_strand_id
1 'polypeptide(L)'
;MSDDPFHTHLPRNPKEFVAFILVIAVISVNTIPVAIGGLTAGFTVAMWTDLLRVMPVLLVAVVAVVLLTMKPAQVLTARLVRPGDSFRAHMILNALCSVLLISLVMTVVGTWIGTRQVSTEPLDQFAYLWPRNCTIAFLVEALLAQPFARQVMRRHHQRVDARAALAAA
;
A
#
# COMPACT_ATOMS: atom_id res chain seq x y z
N MET A 1 -24.33 14.31 -16.62
CA MET A 1 -22.92 14.06 -16.27
C MET A 1 -22.95 13.61 -14.83
N SER A 2 -22.92 12.29 -14.59
CA SER A 2 -23.22 11.70 -13.28
C SER A 2 -22.18 12.12 -12.25
N ASP A 3 -22.58 12.95 -11.30
CA ASP A 3 -21.85 13.27 -10.07
C ASP A 3 -21.76 12.01 -9.21
N ASP A 4 -20.89 11.09 -9.59
CA ASP A 4 -20.59 9.92 -8.77
C ASP A 4 -19.55 10.35 -7.73
N PRO A 5 -19.89 10.44 -6.42
CA PRO A 5 -19.01 10.98 -5.38
C PRO A 5 -17.66 10.24 -5.27
N PHE A 6 -17.51 9.08 -5.92
CA PHE A 6 -16.30 8.28 -5.98
C PHE A 6 -15.21 8.85 -6.89
N HIS A 7 -15.55 9.65 -7.92
CA HIS A 7 -14.57 10.24 -8.85
C HIS A 7 -13.66 11.29 -8.19
N THR A 8 -14.05 11.81 -7.02
CA THR A 8 -13.25 12.81 -6.27
C THR A 8 -12.24 12.15 -5.33
N HIS A 9 -12.35 10.84 -5.10
CA HIS A 9 -11.52 10.07 -4.17
C HIS A 9 -10.50 9.15 -4.86
N LEU A 10 -10.53 9.10 -6.20
CA LEU A 10 -9.66 8.30 -7.03
C LEU A 10 -8.77 9.22 -7.87
N PRO A 11 -7.52 8.82 -8.16
CA PRO A 11 -6.65 9.57 -9.05
C PRO A 11 -7.27 9.64 -10.46
N ARG A 12 -7.37 10.86 -10.99
CA ARG A 12 -7.93 11.19 -12.31
C ARG A 12 -6.86 11.19 -13.42
N ASN A 13 -5.59 11.32 -13.05
CA ASN A 13 -4.47 11.37 -13.98
C ASN A 13 -3.27 10.54 -13.48
N PRO A 14 -2.30 10.18 -14.36
CA PRO A 14 -1.13 9.39 -13.96
C PRO A 14 -0.26 10.07 -12.89
N LYS A 15 -0.24 11.41 -12.81
CA LYS A 15 0.53 12.14 -11.78
C LYS A 15 -0.10 11.96 -10.39
N GLU A 16 -1.42 12.07 -10.30
CA GLU A 16 -2.20 11.78 -9.09
C GLU A 16 -2.09 10.33 -8.71
N PHE A 17 -2.04 9.41 -9.68
CA PHE A 17 -1.84 7.98 -9.43
C PHE A 17 -0.48 7.71 -8.76
N VAL A 18 0.60 8.32 -9.26
CA VAL A 18 1.93 8.22 -8.62
C VAL A 18 1.90 8.84 -7.22
N ALA A 19 1.29 10.01 -7.05
CA ALA A 19 1.15 10.64 -5.74
C ALA A 19 0.33 9.78 -4.76
N PHE A 20 -0.71 9.10 -5.25
CA PHE A 20 -1.54 8.19 -4.46
C PHE A 20 -0.72 7.00 -3.94
N ILE A 21 0.03 6.33 -4.81
CA ILE A 21 0.94 5.25 -4.43
C ILE A 21 2.00 5.75 -3.45
N LEU A 22 2.56 6.93 -3.67
CA LEU A 22 3.60 7.48 -2.81
C LEU A 22 3.10 7.71 -1.38
N VAL A 23 1.89 8.27 -1.22
CA VAL A 23 1.27 8.47 0.10
C VAL A 23 1.07 7.12 0.82
N ILE A 24 0.53 6.12 0.12
CA ILE A 24 0.36 4.77 0.66
C ILE A 24 1.72 4.19 1.07
N ALA A 25 2.70 4.22 0.18
CA ALA A 25 4.03 3.67 0.42
C ALA A 25 4.71 4.32 1.63
N VAL A 26 4.67 5.65 1.74
CA VAL A 26 5.26 6.36 2.90
C VAL A 26 4.58 5.93 4.20
N ILE A 27 3.24 5.91 4.24
CA ILE A 27 2.52 5.47 5.45
C ILE A 27 2.89 4.03 5.79
N SER A 28 2.82 3.13 4.83
CA SER A 28 3.04 1.69 5.01
C SER A 28 4.47 1.37 5.44
N VAL A 29 5.49 2.00 4.85
CA VAL A 29 6.89 1.78 5.22
C VAL A 29 7.24 2.32 6.61
N ASN A 30 6.54 3.34 7.09
CA ASN A 30 6.74 3.86 8.45
C ASN A 30 6.00 3.05 9.52
N THR A 31 4.86 2.44 9.17
CA THR A 31 3.97 1.81 10.15
C THR A 31 4.11 0.30 10.21
N ILE A 32 4.18 -0.39 9.06
CA ILE A 32 4.20 -1.86 9.00
C ILE A 32 5.47 -2.45 9.63
N PRO A 33 6.70 -2.03 9.27
CA PRO A 33 7.91 -2.61 9.84
C PRO A 33 8.03 -2.34 11.34
N VAL A 34 7.57 -1.16 11.78
CA VAL A 34 7.54 -0.76 13.19
C VAL A 34 6.55 -1.62 13.97
N ALA A 35 5.35 -1.87 13.43
CA ALA A 35 4.37 -2.75 14.05
C ALA A 35 4.86 -4.20 14.11
N ILE A 36 5.43 -4.73 13.02
CA ILE A 36 5.96 -6.10 12.98
C ILE A 36 7.12 -6.23 13.97
N GLY A 37 8.14 -5.38 13.87
CA GLY A 37 9.33 -5.43 14.73
C GLY A 37 8.98 -5.26 16.21
N GLY A 38 8.07 -4.33 16.52
CA GLY A 38 7.59 -4.10 17.87
C GLY A 38 6.82 -5.27 18.46
N LEU A 39 6.03 -5.99 17.66
CA LEU A 39 5.30 -7.19 18.09
C LEU A 39 6.21 -8.43 18.23
N THR A 40 7.33 -8.51 17.52
CA THR A 40 8.23 -9.67 17.54
C THR A 40 9.40 -9.55 18.48
N ALA A 41 10.05 -8.38 18.51
CA ALA A 41 11.28 -8.13 19.26
C ALA A 41 11.10 -7.11 20.40
N GLY A 42 9.90 -6.52 20.51
CA GLY A 42 9.61 -5.43 21.44
C GLY A 42 9.95 -4.05 20.89
N PHE A 43 9.23 -3.04 21.38
CA PHE A 43 9.48 -1.64 21.01
C PHE A 43 10.68 -1.09 21.76
N THR A 44 11.79 -0.90 21.05
CA THR A 44 12.99 -0.23 21.57
C THR A 44 13.42 0.90 20.64
N VAL A 45 14.08 1.92 21.20
CA VAL A 45 14.65 3.03 20.41
C VAL A 45 15.69 2.49 19.42
N ALA A 46 16.49 1.50 19.84
CA ALA A 46 17.48 0.85 18.98
C ALA A 46 16.84 0.22 17.74
N MET A 47 15.78 -0.58 17.92
CA MET A 47 15.00 -1.15 16.81
C MET A 47 14.49 -0.07 15.86
N TRP A 48 13.91 1.01 16.42
CA TRP A 48 13.38 2.11 15.61
C TRP A 48 14.49 2.81 14.80
N THR A 49 15.64 3.08 15.40
CA THR A 49 16.78 3.68 14.70
C THR A 49 17.34 2.79 13.60
N ASP A 50 17.36 1.47 13.79
CA ASP A 50 17.80 0.54 12.76
C ASP A 50 16.82 0.46 11.59
N LEU A 51 15.51 0.51 11.86
CA LEU A 51 14.48 0.62 10.83
C LEU A 51 14.62 1.91 10.01
N LEU A 52 14.90 3.05 10.65
CA LEU A 52 15.11 4.32 9.96
C LEU A 52 16.28 4.27 8.96
N ARG A 53 17.33 3.48 9.24
CA ARG A 53 18.47 3.30 8.31
C ARG A 53 18.09 2.50 7.08
N VAL A 54 17.16 1.56 7.21
CA VAL A 54 16.74 0.65 6.14
C VAL A 54 15.56 1.21 5.34
N MET A 55 14.80 2.14 5.92
CA MET A 55 13.62 2.77 5.34
C MET A 55 13.78 3.24 3.88
N PRO A 56 14.86 3.92 3.47
CA PRO A 56 14.99 4.38 2.08
C PRO A 56 14.99 3.23 1.08
N VAL A 57 15.68 2.13 1.41
CA VAL A 57 15.74 0.92 0.58
C VAL A 57 14.39 0.21 0.59
N LEU A 58 13.74 0.13 1.76
CA LEU A 58 12.43 -0.49 1.91
C LEU A 58 11.35 0.27 1.12
N LEU A 59 11.41 1.60 1.08
CA LEU A 59 10.51 2.44 0.28
C LEU A 59 10.64 2.14 -1.21
N VAL A 60 11.87 2.11 -1.75
CA VAL A 60 12.09 1.80 -3.16
C VAL A 60 11.62 0.38 -3.49
N ALA A 61 11.92 -0.60 -2.62
CA ALA A 61 11.48 -1.97 -2.80
C ALA A 61 9.94 -2.09 -2.80
N VAL A 62 9.25 -1.46 -1.85
CA VAL A 62 7.78 -1.48 -1.78
C VAL A 62 7.17 -0.85 -3.03
N VAL A 63 7.65 0.32 -3.46
CA VAL A 63 7.14 0.97 -4.68
C VAL A 63 7.37 0.09 -5.91
N ALA A 64 8.56 -0.51 -6.05
CA ALA A 64 8.86 -1.42 -7.16
C ALA A 64 7.93 -2.66 -7.15
N VAL A 65 7.72 -3.28 -5.99
CA VAL A 65 6.83 -4.43 -5.84
C VAL A 65 5.38 -4.06 -6.12
N VAL A 66 4.91 -2.89 -5.65
CA VAL A 66 3.56 -2.39 -5.97
C VAL A 66 3.39 -2.31 -7.48
N LEU A 67 4.30 -1.63 -8.19
CA LEU A 67 4.22 -1.48 -9.64
C LEU A 67 4.27 -2.82 -10.39
N LEU A 68 5.12 -3.74 -9.93
CA LEU A 68 5.22 -5.09 -10.50
C LEU A 68 3.95 -5.92 -10.28
N THR A 69 3.34 -5.80 -9.10
CA THR A 69 2.17 -6.60 -8.70
C THR A 69 0.83 -5.99 -9.11
N MET A 70 0.81 -4.73 -9.57
CA MET A 70 -0.42 -4.06 -10.01
C MET A 70 -1.18 -4.81 -11.10
N LYS A 71 -0.51 -5.15 -12.22
CA LYS A 71 -1.15 -5.87 -13.33
C LYS A 71 -1.68 -7.25 -12.91
N PRO A 72 -0.88 -8.12 -12.25
CA PRO A 72 -1.39 -9.42 -11.82
C PRO A 72 -2.50 -9.29 -10.77
N ALA A 73 -2.48 -8.28 -9.90
CA ALA A 73 -3.56 -8.02 -8.96
C ALA A 73 -4.88 -7.70 -9.66
N GLN A 74 -4.82 -6.86 -10.70
CA GLN A 74 -6.00 -6.51 -11.51
C GLN A 74 -6.56 -7.74 -12.25
N VAL A 75 -5.69 -8.57 -12.83
CA VAL A 75 -6.09 -9.81 -13.50
C VAL A 75 -6.73 -10.78 -12.52
N LEU A 76 -6.14 -10.96 -11.33
CA LEU A 76 -6.69 -11.82 -10.29
C LEU A 76 -8.07 -11.31 -9.83
N THR A 77 -8.20 -10.01 -9.65
CA THR A 77 -9.46 -9.36 -9.30
C THR A 77 -10.52 -9.58 -10.36
N ALA A 78 -10.18 -9.38 -11.64
CA ALA A 78 -11.11 -9.58 -12.75
C ALA A 78 -11.60 -11.03 -12.87
N ARG A 79 -10.81 -12.00 -12.39
CA ARG A 79 -11.23 -13.42 -12.31
C ARG A 79 -12.15 -13.72 -11.13
N LEU A 80 -12.08 -12.92 -10.07
CA LEU A 80 -12.87 -13.11 -8.85
C LEU A 80 -14.20 -12.34 -8.86
N VAL A 81 -14.23 -11.20 -9.54
CA VAL A 81 -15.41 -10.32 -9.59
C VAL A 81 -16.31 -10.69 -10.77
N ARG A 82 -17.64 -10.64 -10.58
CA ARG A 82 -18.62 -10.85 -11.65
C ARG A 82 -18.99 -9.53 -12.34
N PRO A 83 -19.38 -9.54 -13.62
CA PRO A 83 -19.77 -8.33 -14.37
C PRO A 83 -20.94 -7.52 -13.77
N GLY A 84 -21.73 -8.10 -12.86
CA GLY A 84 -22.83 -7.43 -12.16
C GLY A 84 -22.49 -6.92 -10.75
N ASP A 85 -21.26 -7.11 -10.27
CA ASP A 85 -20.89 -6.70 -8.91
C ASP A 85 -20.68 -5.19 -8.80
N SER A 86 -21.00 -4.63 -7.63
CA SER A 86 -20.86 -3.19 -7.40
C SER A 86 -19.43 -2.69 -7.59
N PHE A 87 -19.27 -1.41 -7.96
CA PHE A 87 -17.96 -0.75 -8.06
C PHE A 87 -17.15 -0.86 -6.75
N ARG A 88 -17.83 -0.84 -5.61
CA ARG A 88 -17.20 -1.01 -4.28
C ARG A 88 -16.59 -2.41 -4.11
N ALA A 89 -17.29 -3.44 -4.57
CA ALA A 89 -16.79 -4.82 -4.52
C ALA A 89 -15.53 -4.97 -5.37
N HIS A 90 -15.52 -4.42 -6.59
CA HIS A 90 -14.34 -4.40 -7.46
C HIS A 90 -13.14 -3.73 -6.77
N MET A 91 -13.36 -2.58 -6.14
CA MET A 91 -12.29 -1.83 -5.47
C MET A 91 -11.73 -2.56 -4.24
N ILE A 92 -12.59 -3.17 -3.41
CA ILE A 92 -12.17 -3.94 -2.25
C ILE A 92 -11.41 -5.20 -2.68
N LEU A 93 -11.92 -5.94 -3.67
CA LEU A 93 -11.22 -7.13 -4.18
C LEU A 93 -9.89 -6.76 -4.83
N ASN A 94 -9.81 -5.64 -5.56
CA ASN A 94 -8.55 -5.15 -6.10
C ASN A 94 -7.53 -4.82 -5.02
N ALA A 95 -7.97 -4.12 -3.97
CA ALA A 95 -7.13 -3.83 -2.81
C ALA A 95 -6.63 -5.12 -2.14
N LEU A 96 -7.54 -6.07 -1.90
CA LEU A 96 -7.23 -7.33 -1.26
C LEU A 96 -6.23 -8.16 -2.09
N CYS A 97 -6.48 -8.32 -3.40
CA CYS A 97 -5.57 -9.01 -4.31
C CYS A 97 -4.20 -8.32 -4.39
N SER A 98 -4.18 -6.98 -4.42
CA SER A 98 -2.93 -6.22 -4.45
C SER A 98 -2.11 -6.45 -3.19
N VAL A 99 -2.73 -6.29 -2.01
CA VAL A 99 -2.04 -6.49 -0.72
C VAL A 99 -1.52 -7.92 -0.58
N LEU A 100 -2.30 -8.92 -0.99
CA LEU A 100 -1.86 -10.31 -0.96
C LEU A 100 -0.62 -10.54 -1.81
N LEU A 101 -0.62 -10.08 -3.07
CA LEU A 101 0.52 -10.25 -3.97
C LEU A 101 1.76 -9.48 -3.50
N ILE A 102 1.57 -8.23 -3.04
CA ILE A 102 2.66 -7.43 -2.47
C ILE A 102 3.23 -8.14 -1.24
N SER A 103 2.36 -8.67 -0.36
CA SER A 103 2.78 -9.34 0.87
C SER A 103 3.56 -10.63 0.61
N LEU A 104 3.18 -11.42 -0.40
CA LEU A 104 3.93 -12.63 -0.79
C LEU A 104 5.39 -12.28 -1.12
N VAL A 105 5.60 -11.25 -1.94
CA VAL A 105 6.94 -10.82 -2.36
C VAL A 105 7.68 -10.12 -1.22
N MET A 106 7.01 -9.21 -0.52
CA MET A 106 7.59 -8.42 0.56
C MET A 106 7.91 -9.23 1.82
N THR A 107 7.30 -10.40 2.02
CA THR A 107 7.69 -11.27 3.14
C THR A 107 9.12 -11.77 2.95
N VAL A 108 9.52 -12.10 1.72
CA VAL A 108 10.90 -12.53 1.42
C VAL A 108 11.83 -11.31 1.32
N VAL A 109 11.50 -10.38 0.42
CA VAL A 109 12.33 -9.21 0.14
C VAL A 109 12.48 -8.30 1.37
N GLY A 110 11.39 -8.08 2.11
CA GLY A 110 11.39 -7.28 3.32
C GLY A 110 12.22 -7.89 4.44
N THR A 111 12.25 -9.23 4.54
CA THR A 111 13.11 -9.91 5.52
C THR A 111 14.59 -9.71 5.15
N TRP A 112 14.99 -9.92 3.89
CA TRP A 112 16.37 -9.67 3.46
C TRP A 112 16.81 -8.22 3.66
N ILE A 113 15.92 -7.27 3.36
CA ILE A 113 16.17 -5.85 3.58
C ILE A 113 16.31 -5.54 5.08
N GLY A 114 15.45 -6.11 5.92
CA GLY A 114 15.46 -5.92 7.37
C GLY A 114 16.68 -6.52 8.07
N THR A 115 17.07 -7.74 7.69
CA THR A 115 18.25 -8.43 8.25
C THR A 115 19.56 -7.97 7.60
N ARG A 116 19.49 -7.25 6.47
CA ARG A 116 20.62 -6.87 5.62
C ARG A 116 21.41 -8.08 5.11
N GLN A 117 20.77 -9.24 5.04
CA GLN A 117 21.37 -10.51 4.62
C GLN A 117 20.42 -11.26 3.71
N VAL A 118 20.96 -11.85 2.65
CA VAL A 118 20.23 -12.77 1.78
C VAL A 118 20.39 -14.17 2.34
N SER A 119 19.33 -14.71 2.93
CA SER A 119 19.28 -16.05 3.53
C SER A 119 18.08 -16.85 3.02
N THR A 120 18.11 -18.17 3.20
CA THR A 120 16.95 -19.04 2.90
C THR A 120 15.90 -19.03 4.00
N GLU A 121 16.22 -18.49 5.18
CA GLU A 121 15.35 -18.41 6.34
C GLU A 121 13.92 -17.89 6.04
N PRO A 122 13.70 -16.78 5.29
CA PRO A 122 12.36 -16.33 4.97
C PRO A 122 11.58 -17.27 4.04
N LEU A 123 12.26 -18.17 3.31
CA LEU A 123 11.62 -19.22 2.50
C LEU A 123 11.25 -20.42 3.39
N ASP A 124 12.15 -20.82 4.28
CA ASP A 124 11.95 -21.94 5.20
C ASP A 124 10.83 -21.63 6.22
N GLN A 125 10.80 -20.40 6.72
CA GLN A 125 9.80 -19.93 7.67
C GLN A 125 8.62 -19.21 6.99
N PHE A 126 8.52 -19.27 5.66
CA PHE A 126 7.54 -18.48 4.91
C PHE A 126 6.11 -18.69 5.43
N ALA A 127 5.69 -19.94 5.62
CA ALA A 127 4.36 -20.27 6.08
C ALA A 127 4.03 -19.73 7.48
N TYR A 128 5.05 -19.46 8.30
CA TYR A 128 4.90 -18.86 9.62
C TYR A 128 4.94 -17.33 9.59
N LEU A 129 5.87 -16.75 8.82
CA LEU A 129 6.08 -15.31 8.74
C LEU A 129 5.01 -14.61 7.89
N TRP A 130 4.62 -15.23 6.77
CA TRP A 130 3.72 -14.63 5.79
C TRP A 130 2.34 -14.30 6.36
N PRO A 131 1.60 -15.22 7.02
CA PRO A 131 0.25 -14.91 7.51
C PRO A 131 0.25 -13.74 8.49
N ARG A 132 1.19 -13.72 9.44
CA ARG A 132 1.33 -12.64 10.43
C ARG A 132 1.61 -11.30 9.75
N ASN A 133 2.63 -11.25 8.90
CA ASN A 133 3.06 -10.02 8.24
C ASN A 133 1.97 -9.53 7.26
N CYS A 134 1.30 -10.43 6.56
CA CYS A 134 0.18 -10.14 5.67
C CYS A 134 -1.01 -9.54 6.42
N THR A 135 -1.39 -10.11 7.57
CA THR A 135 -2.50 -9.57 8.37
C THR A 135 -2.20 -8.17 8.88
N ILE A 136 -0.98 -7.93 9.40
CA ILE A 136 -0.59 -6.59 9.87
C ILE A 136 -0.58 -5.60 8.70
N ALA A 137 0.01 -5.97 7.57
CA ALA A 137 0.03 -5.12 6.37
C ALA A 137 -1.37 -4.81 5.86
N PHE A 138 -2.25 -5.80 5.82
CA PHE A 138 -3.65 -5.63 5.40
C PHE A 138 -4.42 -4.69 6.34
N LEU A 139 -4.27 -4.85 7.65
CA LEU A 139 -4.93 -3.97 8.62
C LEU A 139 -4.45 -2.52 8.49
N VAL A 140 -3.13 -2.32 8.36
CA VAL A 140 -2.56 -0.98 8.15
C VAL A 140 -3.05 -0.38 6.84
N GLU A 141 -3.06 -1.16 5.75
CA GLU A 141 -3.52 -0.69 4.44
C GLU A 141 -5.00 -0.27 4.49
N ALA A 142 -5.86 -1.13 5.05
CA ALA A 142 -7.30 -0.93 5.09
C ALA A 142 -7.72 0.20 6.04
N LEU A 143 -7.07 0.31 7.21
CA LEU A 143 -7.45 1.27 8.25
C LEU A 143 -6.73 2.61 8.13
N LEU A 144 -5.50 2.63 7.64
CA LEU A 144 -4.66 3.82 7.60
C LEU A 144 -4.33 4.22 6.16
N ALA A 145 -3.60 3.39 5.41
CA ALA A 145 -3.00 3.86 4.16
C ALA A 145 -4.05 4.29 3.13
N GLN A 146 -5.06 3.46 2.86
CA GLN A 146 -6.10 3.79 1.87
C GLN A 146 -7.01 4.95 2.29
N PRO A 147 -7.53 5.01 3.53
CA PRO A 147 -8.33 6.17 3.97
C PRO A 147 -7.57 7.49 3.88
N PHE A 148 -6.30 7.52 4.30
CA PHE A 148 -5.48 8.72 4.21
C PHE A 148 -5.19 9.11 2.77
N ALA A 149 -4.81 8.15 1.91
CA ALA A 149 -4.55 8.42 0.50
C ALA A 149 -5.78 8.99 -0.23
N ARG A 150 -6.97 8.43 0.03
CA ARG A 150 -8.24 8.93 -0.52
C ARG A 150 -8.59 10.33 0.01
N GLN A 151 -8.23 10.64 1.25
CA GLN A 151 -8.45 11.96 1.82
C GLN A 151 -7.51 13.00 1.22
N VAL A 152 -6.24 12.65 1.00
CA VAL A 152 -5.26 13.50 0.30
C VAL A 152 -5.75 13.81 -1.11
N MET A 153 -6.22 12.81 -1.86
CA MET A 153 -6.79 13.03 -3.21
C MET A 153 -8.00 13.95 -3.19
N ARG A 154 -8.93 13.76 -2.25
CA ARG A 154 -10.09 14.67 -2.13
C ARG A 154 -9.65 16.11 -1.90
N ARG A 155 -8.71 16.34 -0.98
CA ARG A 155 -8.18 17.69 -0.70
C ARG A 155 -7.43 18.28 -1.89
N HIS A 156 -6.72 17.45 -2.66
CA HIS A 156 -6.06 17.89 -3.88
C HIS A 156 -7.07 18.38 -4.91
N HIS A 157 -8.08 17.57 -5.24
CA HIS A 157 -9.13 17.95 -6.19
C HIS A 157 -9.87 19.22 -5.76
N GLN A 158 -10.26 19.34 -4.48
CA GLN A 158 -10.92 20.54 -3.97
C GLN A 158 -10.08 21.82 -4.21
N ARG A 159 -8.75 21.74 -4.07
CA ARG A 159 -7.86 22.88 -4.31
C ARG A 159 -7.71 23.19 -5.80
N VAL A 160 -7.67 22.17 -6.65
CA VAL A 160 -7.59 22.33 -8.10
C VAL A 160 -8.89 22.95 -8.63
N ASP A 161 -10.03 22.40 -8.23
CA ASP A 161 -11.35 22.86 -8.65
C ASP A 161 -11.63 24.29 -8.14
N ALA A 162 -11.24 24.63 -6.90
CA ALA A 162 -11.34 25.99 -6.39
C ALA A 162 -10.45 26.99 -7.14
N ARG A 163 -9.23 26.59 -7.53
CA ARG A 163 -8.35 27.43 -8.36
C ARG A 163 -8.90 27.63 -9.77
N ALA A 164 -9.48 26.60 -10.36
CA ALA A 164 -10.12 26.69 -11.67
C ALA A 164 -11.34 27.62 -11.64
N ALA A 165 -12.16 27.55 -10.58
CA ALA A 165 -13.29 28.45 -10.37
C ALA A 165 -12.85 29.91 -10.18
N LEU A 166 -11.77 30.15 -9.44
CA LEU A 166 -11.18 31.48 -9.27
C LEU A 166 -10.56 32.05 -10.55
N ALA A 167 -10.03 31.20 -11.42
CA ALA A 167 -9.45 31.63 -12.70
C ALA A 167 -10.51 31.88 -13.80
N ALA A 168 -11.73 31.39 -13.60
CA ALA A 168 -12.87 31.58 -14.50
C ALA A 168 -13.80 32.73 -14.09
N ALA A 169 -13.55 33.35 -12.93
CA ALA A 169 -14.23 34.52 -12.40
C ALA A 169 -13.41 35.79 -12.68
#